data_AF-A0A1Z8WT75-F1
#
_entry.id   AF-A0A1Z8WT75-F1
#
_cell.length_a   1.000
_cell.length_b   1.000
_cell.length_c   1.000
_cell.angle_alpha   90.00
_cell.angle_beta   90.00
_cell.angle_gamma   90.00
#
_symmetry.space_group_name_H-M   'P 1'
#
loop_
_entity.id
_entity.type
_entity.pdbx_description
1 polymer ?
#
loop_
_entity_poly.entity_id
_entity_poly.type
_entity_poly.pdbx_seq_one_letter_code
_entity_poly.pdbx_strand_id
1 'polypeptide(L)'
;MIHRTKLIIVVAGSAFIFRTISGVGFDGKESDSALVDLFSMRTMSANFSQVVFDAEDKREISSSAGTVLFRKPDLVKWSYDKPINQVFIKNKTSFSVYDRDLMQLSKINRYVDQDTPIDFLIKDYQTFKTFYDVDKLNNSGNLSFVKLSPLVEKSDYEKIIIVFKNSVINKIEIFYRIGRIIEIKFDMVQINLELNEGDFELDAPPNVEVEEIN
;
A
#
# COMPACT_ATOMS: atom_id res chain seq x y z
N MET A 1 -13.93 -15.70 30.03
CA MET A 1 -13.47 -14.29 29.98
C MET A 1 -12.77 -14.12 28.64
N ILE A 2 -13.53 -13.77 27.59
CA ILE A 2 -13.02 -13.70 26.21
C ILE A 2 -12.20 -12.42 26.10
N HIS A 3 -10.87 -12.54 26.00
CA HIS A 3 -10.02 -11.41 25.65
C HIS A 3 -10.39 -10.98 24.23
N ARG A 4 -11.11 -9.85 24.12
CA ARG A 4 -11.28 -9.15 22.85
C ARG A 4 -9.94 -8.50 22.51
N THR A 5 -9.04 -9.28 21.92
CA THR A 5 -7.84 -8.74 21.29
C THR A 5 -8.33 -7.89 20.12
N LYS A 6 -8.31 -6.56 20.28
CA LYS A 6 -8.53 -5.66 19.15
C LYS A 6 -7.46 -6.02 18.13
N LEU A 7 -7.86 -6.39 16.92
CA LEU A 7 -6.96 -6.50 15.78
C LEU A 7 -6.39 -5.10 15.56
N ILE A 8 -5.20 -4.83 16.14
CA ILE A 8 -4.47 -3.60 15.88
C ILE A 8 -3.84 -3.82 14.50
N ILE A 9 -4.58 -3.46 13.46
CA ILE A 9 -3.92 -3.05 12.23
C ILE A 9 -3.08 -1.84 12.65
N VAL A 10 -1.76 -2.01 12.73
CA VAL A 10 -0.84 -0.93 13.08
C VAL A 10 -0.83 0.07 11.94
N VAL A 11 -1.83 0.95 11.94
CA VAL A 11 -1.82 2.25 11.27
C VAL A 11 -2.21 3.23 12.38
N ALA A 12 -1.21 3.63 13.15
CA ALA A 12 -1.38 4.35 14.41
C ALA A 12 -1.85 5.80 14.20
N GLY A 13 -3.14 6.06 14.02
CA GLY A 13 -3.68 7.41 13.89
C GLY A 13 -4.61 7.85 15.02
N SER A 14 -4.19 8.84 15.81
CA SER A 14 -5.04 9.55 16.77
C SER A 14 -4.88 11.06 16.55
N ALA A 15 -6.00 11.72 16.28
CA ALA A 15 -6.12 13.09 15.79
C ALA A 15 -5.79 14.18 16.83
N PHE A 16 -5.20 15.29 16.36
CA PHE A 16 -5.43 16.64 16.90
C PHE A 16 -5.34 17.68 15.76
N ILE A 17 -6.20 18.69 15.83
CA ILE A 17 -6.52 19.69 14.81
C ILE A 17 -5.44 20.77 14.76
N PHE A 18 -4.91 21.16 13.59
CA PHE A 18 -4.37 22.50 13.38
C PHE A 18 -4.47 23.04 11.94
N ARG A 19 -4.42 24.37 11.88
CA ARG A 19 -4.73 25.31 10.78
C ARG A 19 -3.83 25.20 9.54
N THR A 20 -4.43 25.58 8.42
CA THR A 20 -3.90 25.71 7.06
C THR A 20 -2.89 26.85 6.88
N ILE A 21 -1.86 26.60 6.06
CA ILE A 21 -1.15 27.62 5.26
C ILE A 21 -1.03 27.10 3.83
N SER A 22 -1.34 27.98 2.87
CA SER A 22 -1.43 27.72 1.43
C SER A 22 -0.12 27.99 0.67
N GLY A 23 0.00 27.38 -0.51
CA GLY A 23 0.89 27.78 -1.62
C GLY A 23 2.07 26.83 -1.81
N VAL A 24 2.51 26.45 -3.01
CA VAL A 24 2.50 27.14 -4.32
C VAL A 24 2.56 26.05 -5.42
N GLY A 25 1.86 26.27 -6.54
CA GLY A 25 1.89 25.38 -7.69
C GLY A 25 3.08 25.62 -8.62
N PHE A 26 3.50 24.59 -9.34
CA PHE A 26 4.40 24.70 -10.48
C PHE A 26 3.97 23.72 -11.58
N ASP A 27 3.80 24.28 -12.78
CA ASP A 27 3.45 23.63 -14.04
C ASP A 27 4.73 23.15 -14.75
N GLY A 28 4.67 21.97 -15.37
CA GLY A 28 5.81 21.29 -15.98
C GLY A 28 5.36 20.08 -16.80
N LYS A 29 4.99 20.32 -18.06
CA LYS A 29 4.73 19.28 -19.05
C LYS A 29 6.04 18.59 -19.46
N GLU A 30 6.38 17.48 -18.83
CA GLU A 30 7.33 16.49 -19.35
C GLU A 30 6.79 15.06 -19.20
N SER A 31 6.67 14.38 -20.34
CA SER A 31 6.48 12.94 -20.60
C SER A 31 5.73 12.06 -19.58
N ASP A 32 4.56 11.60 -20.00
CA ASP A 32 3.59 10.68 -19.34
C ASP A 32 4.13 9.32 -18.83
N SER A 33 5.44 9.07 -18.90
CA SER A 33 6.09 7.79 -18.56
C SER A 33 5.60 7.14 -17.26
N ALA A 34 5.71 7.82 -16.11
CA ALA A 34 5.43 7.17 -14.82
C ALA A 34 3.96 6.78 -14.61
N LEU A 35 3.02 7.57 -15.14
CA LEU A 35 1.60 7.23 -15.05
C LEU A 35 1.27 6.06 -15.98
N VAL A 36 1.87 6.06 -17.19
CA VAL A 36 1.79 4.93 -18.12
C VAL A 36 2.39 3.67 -17.51
N ASP A 37 3.55 3.78 -16.86
CA ASP A 37 4.24 2.68 -16.17
C ASP A 37 3.36 2.09 -15.07
N LEU A 38 2.76 2.94 -14.22
CA LEU A 38 1.83 2.52 -13.16
C LEU A 38 0.65 1.71 -13.72
N PHE A 39 0.05 2.15 -14.83
CA PHE A 39 -1.15 1.50 -15.38
C PHE A 39 -0.84 0.33 -16.33
N SER A 40 0.33 0.30 -16.95
CA SER A 40 0.77 -0.81 -17.80
C SER A 40 1.12 -2.07 -17.01
N MET A 41 1.52 -1.91 -15.74
CA MET A 41 1.80 -3.00 -14.81
C MET A 41 0.49 -3.71 -14.40
N ARG A 42 0.25 -4.91 -14.93
CA ARG A 42 -0.94 -5.74 -14.63
C ARG A 42 -0.71 -6.72 -13.49
N THR A 43 0.49 -7.27 -13.42
CA THR A 43 0.95 -8.15 -12.35
C THR A 43 2.31 -7.68 -11.87
N MET A 44 2.62 -7.97 -10.60
CA MET A 44 3.95 -7.76 -10.04
C MET A 44 4.26 -8.83 -9.00
N SER A 45 5.52 -9.24 -8.96
CA SER A 45 6.16 -9.88 -7.81
C SER A 45 7.40 -9.07 -7.43
N ALA A 46 7.61 -8.84 -6.14
CA ALA A 46 8.80 -8.14 -5.65
C ALA A 46 9.10 -8.48 -4.20
N ASN A 47 10.36 -8.29 -3.81
CA ASN A 47 10.72 -8.09 -2.41
C ASN A 47 10.49 -6.63 -2.02
N PHE A 48 10.16 -6.38 -0.76
CA PHE A 48 10.09 -5.02 -0.23
C PHE A 48 10.85 -4.87 1.07
N SER A 49 11.36 -3.65 1.30
CA SER A 49 11.78 -3.15 2.61
C SER A 49 10.97 -1.90 2.92
N GLN A 50 10.36 -1.87 4.10
CA GLN A 50 9.54 -0.77 4.57
C GLN A 50 10.14 -0.14 5.83
N VAL A 51 10.11 1.18 5.91
CA VAL A 51 10.48 1.96 7.10
C VAL A 51 9.40 2.97 7.41
N VAL A 52 9.02 3.06 8.68
CA VAL A 52 8.09 4.07 9.20
C VAL A 52 8.89 5.14 9.90
N PHE A 53 8.73 6.38 9.45
CA PHE A 53 9.39 7.55 10.01
C PHE A 53 8.40 8.46 10.74
N ASP A 54 8.91 9.17 11.74
CA ASP A 54 8.28 10.38 12.23
C ASP A 54 8.49 11.50 11.21
N ALA A 55 7.41 12.21 10.86
CA ALA A 55 7.48 13.22 9.82
C ALA A 55 8.25 14.48 10.26
N GLU A 56 8.30 14.76 11.57
CA GLU A 56 8.90 15.97 12.14
C GLU A 56 10.43 15.88 12.17
N ASP A 57 10.98 14.82 12.76
CA ASP A 57 12.42 14.65 12.99
C ASP A 57 13.08 13.61 12.07
N LYS A 58 12.31 12.95 11.19
CA LYS A 58 12.75 11.86 10.29
C LYS A 58 13.33 10.65 11.03
N ARG A 59 13.05 10.49 12.31
CA ARG A 59 13.51 9.34 13.09
C ARG A 59 12.78 8.08 12.65
N GLU A 60 13.52 7.00 12.49
CA GLU A 60 12.95 5.67 12.27
C GLU A 60 12.20 5.21 13.52
N ILE A 61 10.96 4.74 13.32
CA ILE A 61 10.08 4.19 14.35
C ILE A 61 10.08 2.67 14.28
N SER A 62 9.99 2.14 13.06
CA SER A 62 10.01 0.72 12.81
C SER A 62 10.43 0.44 11.37
N SER A 63 10.93 -0.77 11.16
CA SER A 63 11.25 -1.32 9.86
C SER A 63 10.71 -2.73 9.72
N SER A 64 10.44 -3.12 8.47
CA SER A 64 9.91 -4.44 8.13
C SER A 64 10.30 -4.79 6.70
N ALA A 65 10.22 -6.07 6.35
CA ALA A 65 10.51 -6.55 5.01
C ALA A 65 9.60 -7.73 4.66
N GLY A 66 9.63 -8.12 3.40
CA GLY A 66 8.96 -9.32 2.94
C GLY A 66 8.75 -9.32 1.44
N THR A 67 7.65 -9.93 1.00
CA THR A 67 7.31 -10.08 -0.42
C THR A 67 5.91 -9.57 -0.71
N VAL A 68 5.73 -9.09 -1.94
CA VAL A 68 4.44 -8.65 -2.46
C VAL A 68 4.17 -9.32 -3.79
N LEU A 69 2.93 -9.77 -3.95
CA LEU A 69 2.34 -10.10 -5.23
C LEU A 69 1.09 -9.26 -5.42
N PHE A 70 0.87 -8.76 -6.64
CA PHE A 70 -0.44 -8.25 -7.02
C PHE A 70 -0.81 -8.65 -8.44
N ARG A 71 -2.11 -8.73 -8.68
CA ARG A 71 -2.73 -8.86 -10.00
C ARG A 71 -3.95 -7.95 -10.07
N LYS A 72 -3.92 -6.99 -10.98
CA LYS A 72 -5.05 -6.09 -11.23
C LYS A 72 -6.28 -6.87 -11.69
N PRO A 73 -7.50 -6.45 -11.28
CA PRO A 73 -7.77 -5.26 -10.48
C PRO A 73 -7.81 -5.48 -8.95
N ASP A 74 -7.84 -6.73 -8.48
CA ASP A 74 -8.39 -6.99 -7.13
C ASP A 74 -7.56 -7.93 -6.26
N LEU A 75 -6.45 -8.48 -6.78
CA LEU A 75 -5.68 -9.49 -6.05
C LEU A 75 -4.38 -8.91 -5.51
N VAL A 76 -4.18 -9.06 -4.20
CA VAL A 76 -2.95 -8.71 -3.50
C VAL A 76 -2.63 -9.79 -2.48
N LYS A 77 -1.35 -10.15 -2.40
CA LYS A 77 -0.79 -10.93 -1.31
C LYS A 77 0.47 -10.23 -0.82
N TRP A 78 0.41 -9.67 0.38
CA TRP A 78 1.51 -8.95 1.00
C TRP A 78 1.97 -9.72 2.24
N SER A 79 3.15 -10.33 2.15
CA SER A 79 3.71 -11.20 3.18
C SER A 79 4.82 -10.48 3.91
N TYR A 80 4.65 -10.23 5.20
CA TYR A 80 5.69 -9.71 6.07
C TYR A 80 6.52 -10.85 6.66
N ASP A 81 7.82 -10.63 6.76
CA ASP A 81 8.75 -11.47 7.49
C ASP A 81 8.72 -11.15 8.99
N LYS A 82 9.48 -11.90 9.79
CA LYS A 82 9.67 -11.59 11.21
C LYS A 82 10.29 -10.19 11.38
N PRO A 83 9.86 -9.41 12.38
CA PRO A 83 9.06 -9.81 13.55
C PRO A 83 7.53 -9.70 13.40
N ILE A 84 7.01 -9.15 12.30
CA ILE A 84 5.55 -8.96 12.11
C ILE A 84 4.88 -10.29 11.78
N ASN A 85 5.51 -11.10 10.92
CA ASN A 85 5.09 -12.46 10.58
C ASN A 85 3.62 -12.62 10.15
N GLN A 86 3.10 -11.68 9.36
CA GLN A 86 1.70 -11.65 8.89
C GLN A 86 1.59 -11.72 7.36
N VAL A 87 0.46 -12.24 6.87
CA VAL A 87 0.10 -12.22 5.45
C VAL A 87 -1.22 -11.50 5.27
N PHE A 88 -1.21 -10.44 4.47
CA PHE A 88 -2.40 -9.72 4.05
C PHE A 88 -2.80 -10.24 2.66
N ILE A 89 -4.06 -10.65 2.54
CA ILE A 89 -4.61 -11.18 1.29
C ILE A 89 -5.87 -10.39 0.97
N LYS A 90 -5.86 -9.77 -0.21
CA LYS A 90 -7.03 -9.11 -0.79
C LYS A 90 -7.46 -9.85 -2.04
N ASN A 91 -8.76 -10.09 -2.15
CA ASN A 91 -9.40 -10.55 -3.36
C ASN A 91 -10.68 -9.76 -3.64
N LYS A 92 -11.43 -10.16 -4.66
CA LYS A 92 -12.68 -9.49 -5.10
C LYS A 92 -13.74 -9.36 -4.01
N THR A 93 -13.77 -10.25 -3.04
CA THR A 93 -14.88 -10.37 -2.08
C THR A 93 -14.46 -10.20 -0.64
N SER A 94 -13.16 -10.24 -0.33
CA SER A 94 -12.67 -10.27 1.04
C SER A 94 -11.28 -9.67 1.18
N PHE A 95 -11.04 -9.15 2.37
CA PHE A 95 -9.71 -8.85 2.87
C PHE A 95 -9.45 -9.73 4.09
N SER A 96 -8.32 -10.42 4.11
CA SER A 96 -7.96 -11.35 5.18
C SER A 96 -6.56 -11.06 5.68
N VAL A 97 -6.37 -11.23 6.98
CA VAL A 97 -5.06 -11.14 7.63
C VAL A 97 -4.78 -12.47 8.30
N TYR A 98 -3.68 -13.10 7.91
CA TYR A 98 -3.18 -14.30 8.56
C TYR A 98 -2.00 -13.95 9.46
N ASP A 99 -2.17 -14.15 10.76
CA ASP A 99 -1.09 -14.09 11.74
C ASP A 99 -0.50 -15.48 11.92
N ARG A 100 0.75 -15.66 11.47
CA ARG A 100 1.42 -16.97 11.52
C ARG A 100 1.81 -17.37 12.94
N ASP A 101 2.07 -16.42 13.82
CA ASP A 101 2.47 -16.69 15.20
C ASP A 101 1.27 -17.11 16.04
N LEU A 102 0.11 -16.49 15.81
CA LEU A 102 -1.16 -16.86 16.43
C LEU A 102 -1.87 -18.03 15.74
N MET A 103 -1.40 -18.43 14.54
CA MET A 103 -2.10 -19.37 13.66
C MET A 103 -3.57 -18.98 13.44
N GLN A 104 -3.81 -17.68 13.24
CA GLN A 104 -5.15 -17.10 13.18
C GLN A 104 -5.38 -16.38 11.85
N LEU A 105 -6.50 -16.68 11.19
CA LEU A 105 -6.98 -16.04 9.98
C LEU A 105 -8.19 -15.17 10.31
N SER A 106 -8.02 -13.86 10.30
CA SER A 106 -9.10 -12.89 10.45
C SER A 106 -9.62 -12.46 9.07
N LYS A 107 -10.87 -12.79 8.76
CA LYS A 107 -11.57 -12.42 7.52
C LYS A 107 -12.44 -11.20 7.74
N ILE A 108 -12.18 -10.13 7.03
CA ILE A 108 -12.92 -8.87 7.13
C ILE A 108 -13.92 -8.82 5.97
N ASN A 109 -15.20 -9.03 6.31
CA ASN A 109 -16.31 -9.18 5.35
C ASN A 109 -17.06 -7.87 5.07
N ARG A 110 -16.80 -6.82 5.85
CA ARG A 110 -17.44 -5.51 5.64
C ARG A 110 -16.77 -4.80 4.46
N TYR A 111 -17.59 -4.24 3.57
CA TYR A 111 -17.18 -3.42 2.42
C TYR A 111 -15.92 -2.64 2.76
N VAL A 112 -14.81 -3.02 2.13
CA VAL A 112 -13.47 -2.44 2.34
C VAL A 112 -13.45 -1.08 1.64
N ASP A 113 -14.25 -0.13 2.16
CA ASP A 113 -14.09 1.31 1.93
C ASP A 113 -12.88 1.85 2.69
N GLN A 114 -12.21 1.01 3.49
CA GLN A 114 -10.87 1.30 3.98
C GLN A 114 -9.91 1.08 2.82
N ASP A 115 -9.64 2.15 2.07
CA ASP A 115 -8.50 2.23 1.15
C ASP A 115 -7.26 1.83 1.94
N THR A 116 -6.86 0.56 1.82
CA THR A 116 -5.56 0.17 2.35
C THR A 116 -4.53 0.98 1.57
N PRO A 117 -3.44 1.46 2.20
CA PRO A 117 -2.54 2.43 1.57
C PRO A 117 -1.92 1.98 0.25
N ILE A 118 -2.02 0.70 -0.09
CA ILE A 118 -1.50 0.08 -1.31
C ILE A 118 -2.56 -0.21 -2.38
N ASP A 119 -3.85 0.03 -2.09
CA ASP A 119 -4.95 -0.31 -3.01
C ASP A 119 -4.88 0.45 -4.34
N PHE A 120 -4.23 1.60 -4.35
CA PHE A 120 -3.98 2.34 -5.59
C PHE A 120 -3.16 1.54 -6.61
N LEU A 121 -2.33 0.56 -6.17
CA LEU A 121 -1.53 -0.28 -7.06
C LEU A 121 -2.38 -1.21 -7.91
N ILE A 122 -3.57 -1.58 -7.42
CA ILE A 122 -4.43 -2.56 -8.09
C ILE A 122 -5.61 -1.94 -8.83
N LYS A 123 -6.00 -0.69 -8.52
CA LYS A 123 -7.11 -0.01 -9.20
C LYS A 123 -6.81 0.19 -10.69
N ASP A 124 -7.81 -0.04 -11.53
CA ASP A 124 -7.78 0.38 -12.93
C ASP A 124 -7.82 1.92 -13.04
N TYR A 125 -7.42 2.45 -14.20
CA TYR A 125 -7.32 3.90 -14.40
C TYR A 125 -8.64 4.67 -14.20
N GLN A 126 -9.79 4.08 -14.53
CA GLN A 126 -11.07 4.77 -14.40
C GLN A 126 -11.50 4.85 -12.96
N THR A 127 -11.45 3.73 -12.24
CA THR A 127 -11.68 3.70 -10.79
C THR A 127 -10.68 4.60 -10.07
N PHE A 128 -9.40 4.52 -10.41
CA PHE A 128 -8.33 5.29 -9.77
C PHE A 128 -8.59 6.80 -9.76
N LYS A 129 -9.05 7.37 -10.89
CA LYS A 129 -9.33 8.80 -11.01
C LYS A 129 -10.52 9.29 -10.19
N THR A 130 -11.37 8.39 -9.68
CA THR A 130 -12.43 8.77 -8.75
C THR A 130 -11.92 8.93 -7.32
N PHE A 131 -10.74 8.39 -7.00
CA PHE A 131 -10.14 8.42 -5.65
C PHE A 131 -8.96 9.39 -5.54
N TYR A 132 -8.23 9.66 -6.62
CA TYR A 132 -6.99 10.43 -6.58
C TYR A 132 -6.93 11.53 -7.63
N ASP A 133 -6.48 12.71 -7.21
CA ASP A 133 -5.86 13.69 -8.10
C ASP A 133 -4.41 13.30 -8.35
N VAL A 134 -3.92 13.55 -9.56
CA VAL A 134 -2.61 13.08 -10.03
C VAL A 134 -1.77 14.27 -10.44
N ASP A 135 -0.78 14.59 -9.62
CA ASP A 135 0.24 15.56 -9.98
C ASP A 135 1.49 14.85 -10.50
N LYS A 136 2.00 15.38 -11.61
CA LYS A 136 3.27 14.95 -12.19
C LYS A 136 4.37 15.78 -11.57
N LEU A 137 5.43 15.12 -11.12
CA LEU A 137 6.63 15.82 -10.65
C LEU A 137 7.72 15.69 -11.72
N ASN A 138 8.66 16.63 -11.73
CA ASN A 138 9.75 16.62 -12.69
C ASN A 138 10.57 15.33 -12.58
N ASN A 139 10.87 14.74 -13.73
CA ASN A 139 11.78 13.60 -13.80
C ASN A 139 13.21 14.03 -13.45
N SER A 140 14.03 13.09 -12.98
CA SER A 140 15.43 13.34 -12.65
C SER A 140 16.30 12.17 -13.10
N GLY A 141 17.06 12.38 -14.18
CA GLY A 141 17.85 11.32 -14.80
C GLY A 141 16.97 10.16 -15.25
N ASN A 142 17.14 9.00 -14.63
CA ASN A 142 16.35 7.80 -14.90
C ASN A 142 15.20 7.56 -13.90
N LEU A 143 14.90 8.56 -13.08
CA LEU A 143 13.81 8.54 -12.12
C LEU A 143 12.61 9.33 -12.65
N SER A 144 11.43 8.74 -12.49
CA SER A 144 10.16 9.37 -12.80
C SER A 144 9.20 9.25 -11.62
N PHE A 145 8.32 10.24 -11.46
CA PHE A 145 7.58 10.44 -10.23
C PHE A 145 6.09 10.66 -10.49
N VAL A 146 5.25 10.06 -9.65
CA VAL A 146 3.81 10.34 -9.61
C VAL A 146 3.43 10.72 -8.18
N LYS A 147 2.74 11.85 -8.01
CA LYS A 147 2.14 12.23 -6.74
C LYS A 147 0.63 12.02 -6.81
N LEU A 148 0.10 11.26 -5.86
CA LEU A 148 -1.33 11.02 -5.71
C LEU A 148 -1.83 11.79 -4.50
N SER A 149 -2.88 12.57 -4.70
CA SER A 149 -3.58 13.28 -3.62
C SER A 149 -4.99 12.69 -3.50
N PRO A 150 -5.37 12.09 -2.36
CA PRO A 150 -6.70 11.52 -2.21
C PRO A 150 -7.77 12.61 -2.30
N LEU A 151 -8.82 12.36 -3.10
CA LEU A 151 -9.96 13.24 -3.29
C LEU A 151 -10.98 13.16 -2.13
N VAL A 152 -10.91 12.11 -1.32
CA VAL A 152 -11.78 11.91 -0.16
C VAL A 152 -11.31 12.79 0.99
N GLU A 153 -12.18 13.71 1.46
CA GLU A 153 -11.86 14.68 2.52
C GLU A 153 -11.35 14.05 3.82
N LYS A 154 -11.73 12.79 4.10
CA LYS A 154 -11.38 12.05 5.32
C LYS A 154 -10.29 10.99 5.13
N SER A 155 -9.46 11.10 4.09
CA SER A 155 -8.32 10.17 3.95
C SER A 155 -7.32 10.31 5.11
N ASP A 156 -6.84 9.18 5.62
CA ASP A 156 -5.82 9.11 6.68
C ASP A 156 -4.44 9.65 6.24
N TYR A 157 -4.22 9.72 4.92
CA TYR A 157 -2.99 10.23 4.32
C TYR A 157 -3.22 11.48 3.47
N GLU A 158 -2.17 12.28 3.36
CA GLU A 158 -2.14 13.54 2.62
C GLU A 158 -1.78 13.33 1.16
N LYS A 159 -0.80 12.46 0.91
CA LYS A 159 -0.30 12.16 -0.43
C LYS A 159 0.46 10.85 -0.47
N ILE A 160 0.54 10.29 -1.66
CA ILE A 160 1.41 9.16 -1.99
C ILE A 160 2.38 9.62 -3.08
N ILE A 161 3.65 9.33 -2.95
CA ILE A 161 4.66 9.54 -3.99
C ILE A 161 5.12 8.18 -4.47
N ILE A 162 5.03 7.93 -5.77
CA ILE A 162 5.52 6.71 -6.41
C ILE A 162 6.71 7.10 -7.26
N VAL A 163 7.80 6.35 -7.11
CA VAL A 163 9.05 6.54 -7.84
C VAL A 163 9.28 5.33 -8.74
N PHE A 164 9.45 5.60 -10.02
CA PHE A 164 9.88 4.64 -11.02
C PHE A 164 11.35 4.88 -11.34
N LYS A 165 12.10 3.80 -11.58
CA LYS A 165 13.47 3.81 -12.08
C LYS A 165 13.52 2.96 -13.34
N ASN A 166 13.89 3.54 -14.48
CA ASN A 166 13.88 2.85 -15.78
C ASN A 166 12.51 2.18 -16.07
N SER A 167 11.39 2.88 -15.81
CA SER A 167 10.03 2.37 -15.97
C SER A 167 9.62 1.17 -15.08
N VAL A 168 10.42 0.84 -14.07
CA VAL A 168 10.08 -0.17 -13.06
C VAL A 168 9.82 0.52 -11.73
N ILE A 169 8.77 0.12 -11.03
CA ILE A 169 8.47 0.68 -9.70
C ILE A 169 9.65 0.42 -8.76
N ASN A 170 10.12 1.47 -8.10
CA ASN A 170 11.28 1.41 -7.23
C ASN A 170 10.93 1.75 -5.79
N LYS A 171 10.04 2.74 -5.58
CA LYS A 171 9.73 3.23 -4.24
C LYS A 171 8.31 3.78 -4.16
N ILE A 172 7.70 3.65 -2.99
CA ILE A 172 6.47 4.34 -2.58
C ILE A 172 6.77 5.09 -1.28
N GLU A 173 6.27 6.32 -1.17
CA GLU A 173 6.23 7.07 0.08
C GLU A 173 4.79 7.49 0.37
N ILE A 174 4.26 7.15 1.54
CA ILE A 174 2.92 7.53 1.99
C ILE A 174 3.07 8.51 3.14
N PHE A 175 2.52 9.71 2.98
CA PHE A 175 2.56 10.77 3.98
C PHE A 175 1.23 10.80 4.72
N TYR A 176 1.23 10.35 5.97
CA TYR A 176 0.03 10.32 6.81
C TYR A 176 -0.20 11.65 7.52
N ARG A 177 -1.48 12.02 7.70
CA ARG A 177 -1.89 13.25 8.41
C ARG A 177 -1.49 13.28 9.88
N ILE A 178 -1.25 12.11 10.45
CA ILE A 178 -0.84 11.89 11.84
C ILE A 178 0.67 12.11 12.07
N GLY A 179 1.38 12.69 11.09
CA GLY A 179 2.82 12.94 11.19
C GLY A 179 3.67 11.67 11.02
N ARG A 180 3.22 10.73 10.18
CA ARG A 180 3.99 9.52 9.83
C ARG A 180 4.31 9.50 8.34
N ILE A 181 5.48 8.97 8.00
CA ILE A 181 5.85 8.70 6.62
C ILE A 181 6.21 7.23 6.52
N ILE A 182 5.53 6.49 5.65
CA ILE A 182 5.92 5.13 5.32
C ILE A 182 6.70 5.17 4.01
N GLU A 183 7.94 4.72 4.03
CA GLU A 183 8.73 4.48 2.82
C GLU A 183 8.75 2.97 2.54
N ILE A 184 8.44 2.57 1.31
CA ILE A 184 8.50 1.18 0.84
C ILE A 184 9.41 1.16 -0.39
N LYS A 185 10.52 0.44 -0.32
CA LYS A 185 11.43 0.21 -1.45
C LYS A 185 11.24 -1.22 -1.96
N PHE A 186 11.23 -1.36 -3.28
CA PHE A 186 11.10 -2.65 -3.94
C PHE A 186 12.42 -3.10 -4.56
N ASP A 187 12.68 -4.40 -4.49
CA ASP A 187 13.81 -5.06 -5.13
C ASP A 187 13.36 -6.36 -5.82
N MET A 188 14.18 -6.85 -6.76
CA MET A 188 13.87 -8.02 -7.59
C MET A 188 12.49 -7.95 -8.25
N VAL A 189 12.10 -6.76 -8.69
CA VAL A 189 10.78 -6.50 -9.27
C VAL A 189 10.63 -7.22 -10.60
N GLN A 190 9.59 -8.03 -10.70
CA GLN A 190 9.15 -8.68 -11.92
C GLN A 190 7.72 -8.25 -12.21
N ILE A 191 7.46 -7.73 -13.41
CA ILE A 191 6.14 -7.21 -13.82
C ILE A 191 5.58 -8.01 -15.00
N ASN A 192 4.26 -8.00 -15.13
CA ASN A 192 3.54 -8.64 -16.25
C ASN A 192 3.86 -10.13 -16.42
N LEU A 193 4.14 -10.80 -15.29
CA LEU A 193 4.22 -12.26 -15.16
C LEU A 193 2.85 -12.91 -15.33
N GLU A 194 2.84 -14.16 -15.76
CA GLU A 194 1.67 -15.04 -15.68
C GLU A 194 1.46 -15.46 -14.22
N LEU A 195 0.50 -14.81 -13.55
CA LEU A 195 0.06 -15.16 -12.19
C LEU A 195 -1.40 -15.63 -12.23
N ASN A 196 -1.66 -16.73 -11.53
CA ASN A 196 -2.96 -17.37 -11.44
C ASN A 196 -3.63 -17.01 -10.10
N GLU A 197 -4.92 -17.32 -9.95
CA GLU A 197 -5.63 -17.04 -8.68
C GLU A 197 -5.03 -17.81 -7.49
N GLY A 198 -4.54 -19.03 -7.73
CA GLY A 198 -3.89 -19.86 -6.72
C GLY A 198 -2.64 -19.24 -6.08
N ASP A 199 -1.93 -18.33 -6.77
CA ASP A 199 -0.74 -17.67 -6.22
C ASP A 199 -1.08 -16.74 -5.03
N PHE A 200 -2.34 -16.28 -4.99
CA PHE A 200 -2.89 -15.38 -3.99
C PHE A 200 -3.57 -16.12 -2.83
N GLU A 201 -3.70 -17.44 -2.92
CA GLU A 201 -4.28 -18.24 -1.85
C GLU A 201 -3.32 -18.33 -0.64
N LEU A 202 -3.91 -18.49 0.54
CA LEU A 202 -3.16 -18.69 1.76
C LEU A 202 -2.71 -20.16 1.85
N ASP A 203 -1.40 -20.38 1.88
CA ASP A 203 -0.84 -21.68 2.25
C ASP A 203 -0.81 -21.80 3.77
N ALA A 204 -1.99 -22.05 4.35
CA ALA A 204 -2.19 -22.18 5.79
C ALA A 204 -1.96 -23.63 6.24
N PRO A 205 -1.26 -23.85 7.38
CA PRO A 205 -1.17 -25.18 7.98
C PRO A 205 -2.56 -25.66 8.45
N PRO A 206 -2.74 -26.97 8.68
CA PRO A 206 -3.96 -27.48 9.29
C PRO A 206 -4.18 -26.86 10.68
N ASN A 207 -5.44 -26.69 11.07
CA ASN A 207 -5.90 -26.15 12.37
C ASN A 207 -5.69 -24.64 12.58
N VAL A 208 -5.64 -23.83 11.51
CA VAL A 208 -5.73 -22.37 11.63
C VAL A 208 -7.10 -21.97 12.20
N GLU A 209 -7.09 -21.13 13.23
CA GLU A 209 -8.30 -20.52 13.78
C GLU A 209 -8.84 -19.50 12.78
N VAL A 210 -10.14 -19.53 12.49
CA VAL A 210 -10.77 -18.58 11.56
C VAL A 210 -11.71 -17.67 12.34
N GLU A 211 -11.46 -16.37 12.26
CA GLU A 211 -12.29 -15.32 12.84
C GLU A 211 -12.95 -14.51 11.73
N GLU A 212 -14.28 -14.39 11.76
CA GLU A 212 -15.01 -13.50 10.86
C GLU A 212 -15.29 -12.16 11.54
N ILE A 213 -14.75 -11.09 10.97
CA ILE A 213 -14.95 -9.71 11.41
C ILE A 213 -16.03 -9.11 10.52
N ASN A 214 -17.25 -9.12 11.06
CA ASN A 214 -18.45 -8.50 10.46
C ASN A 214 -18.58 -7.04 10.83
#